data_AF-A0A8D2IMK3-F1
#
_entry.id   AF-A0A8D2IMK3-F1
#
_cell.length_a   1.000
_cell.length_b   1.000
_cell.length_c   1.000
_cell.angle_alpha   90.00
_cell.angle_beta   90.00
_cell.angle_gamma   90.00
#
_symmetry.space_group_name_H-M   'P 1'
#
loop_
_entity.id
_entity.type
_entity.pdbx_description
1 polymer ?
#
loop_
_entity_poly.entity_id
_entity_poly.type
_entity_poly.pdbx_seq_one_letter_code
_entity_poly.pdbx_strand_id
1 'polypeptide(L)'
;ASEEWPQGLWVPPIQPHLIGEDGQGREIHLESVPSAKGQEGIFDGGAASVEKQRQRFRSLRYQEASRPWELCRQLRDLCRQWLRPERHTKEQMLELVTLEQFLALLPPEMQSWVRANRPETCAQAVTLAEGFLLQQREAKGWDPQVSLVLL
;
A
#
# COMPACT_ATOMS: atom_id res chain seq x y z
N ALA A 1 8.37 -6.38 23.49
CA ALA A 1 7.49 -5.68 24.44
C ALA A 1 7.61 -4.19 24.17
N SER A 2 6.46 -3.52 24.11
CA SER A 2 6.28 -2.07 24.19
C SER A 2 6.78 -1.22 23.02
N GLU A 3 5.98 -1.17 21.95
CA GLU A 3 5.86 0.03 21.12
C GLU A 3 5.07 1.10 21.90
N GLU A 4 5.72 1.67 22.91
CA GLU A 4 5.23 2.88 23.58
C GLU A 4 5.57 4.08 22.69
N TRP A 5 4.54 4.62 22.04
CA TRP A 5 4.66 5.89 21.35
C TRP A 5 4.94 7.00 22.38
N PRO A 6 5.95 7.86 22.17
CA PRO A 6 6.32 8.88 23.15
C PRO A 6 5.19 9.91 23.29
N GLN A 7 4.72 10.08 24.52
CA GLN A 7 3.67 11.03 24.94
C GLN A 7 3.99 12.52 24.68
N GLY A 8 5.12 12.84 24.02
CA GLY A 8 5.63 14.20 23.78
C GLY A 8 5.41 14.76 22.36
N LEU A 9 4.81 14.01 21.43
CA LEU A 9 4.44 14.51 20.08
C LEU A 9 2.98 15.00 20.00
N TRP A 10 2.39 15.37 21.13
CA TRP A 10 1.16 16.16 21.11
C TRP A 10 1.53 17.55 20.57
N VAL A 11 1.30 17.77 19.26
CA VAL A 11 1.10 19.12 18.76
C VAL A 11 -0.10 19.66 19.56
N PRO A 12 0.07 20.68 20.41
CA PRO A 12 -1.05 21.20 21.17
C PRO A 12 -2.12 21.67 20.17
N PRO A 13 -3.42 21.45 20.46
CA PRO A 13 -4.48 21.98 19.62
C PRO A 13 -4.30 23.50 19.51
N ILE A 14 -4.24 24.04 18.29
CA ILE A 14 -4.34 25.48 18.05
C ILE A 14 -5.64 25.91 18.73
N GLN A 15 -5.55 26.68 19.83
CA GLN A 15 -6.72 27.11 20.58
C GLN A 15 -7.54 28.09 19.70
N PRO A 16 -8.72 27.70 19.21
CA PRO A 16 -9.71 28.67 18.80
C PRO A 16 -10.35 29.12 20.12
N HIS A 17 -9.80 30.17 20.70
CA HIS A 17 -10.54 31.00 21.63
C HIS A 17 -11.96 31.17 21.09
N LEU A 18 -12.97 31.05 21.98
CA LEU A 18 -14.42 31.09 21.76
C LEU A 18 -15.11 29.73 21.55
N ILE A 19 -15.25 28.94 22.62
CA ILE A 19 -16.40 28.03 22.75
C ILE A 19 -16.94 28.19 24.18
N GLY A 20 -18.17 28.70 24.27
CA GLY A 20 -18.90 28.92 25.50
C GLY A 20 -19.21 27.61 26.22
N GLU A 21 -19.35 27.72 27.54
CA GLU A 21 -19.67 26.64 28.45
C GLU A 21 -21.17 26.39 28.52
N ASP A 22 -21.60 25.19 28.17
CA ASP A 22 -22.87 24.65 28.65
C ASP A 22 -22.87 23.12 28.55
N GLY A 23 -22.87 22.49 29.72
CA GLY A 23 -22.84 21.05 29.91
C GLY A 23 -24.22 20.42 29.90
N GLN A 24 -24.28 19.14 29.51
CA GLN A 24 -25.24 18.17 30.02
C GLN A 24 -24.76 16.76 29.67
N GLY A 25 -24.42 15.97 30.69
CA GLY A 25 -24.09 14.56 30.52
C GLY A 25 -25.28 13.73 30.05
N ARG A 26 -25.04 12.77 29.17
CA ARG A 26 -25.95 11.65 28.92
C ARG A 26 -25.14 10.35 28.83
N GLU A 27 -25.42 9.50 29.79
CA GLU A 27 -24.93 8.14 30.01
C GLU A 27 -25.42 7.22 28.88
N ILE A 28 -24.51 6.44 28.28
CA ILE A 28 -24.86 5.41 27.29
C ILE A 28 -24.70 4.02 27.91
N HIS A 29 -25.86 3.37 28.09
CA HIS A 29 -26.03 2.01 28.55
C HIS A 29 -25.54 1.03 27.46
N LEU A 30 -24.57 0.17 27.81
CA LEU A 30 -23.99 -0.83 26.92
C LEU A 30 -24.76 -2.15 27.07
N GLU A 31 -25.71 -2.44 26.19
CA GLU A 31 -26.33 -3.77 26.11
C GLU A 31 -25.53 -4.69 25.20
N SER A 32 -25.13 -5.82 25.79
CA SER A 32 -24.39 -6.93 25.18
C SER A 32 -25.31 -7.78 24.29
N VAL A 33 -24.84 -8.15 23.09
CA VAL A 33 -25.49 -9.17 22.24
C VAL A 33 -24.50 -10.30 21.93
N PRO A 34 -24.88 -11.59 22.06
CA PRO A 34 -23.92 -12.69 21.98
C PRO A 34 -23.66 -13.21 20.57
N SER A 35 -22.44 -13.70 20.46
CA SER A 35 -21.80 -14.54 19.43
C SER A 35 -22.65 -15.68 18.86
N ALA A 36 -22.54 -15.95 17.56
CA ALA A 36 -22.23 -17.30 17.06
C ALA A 36 -21.89 -17.37 15.55
N LYS A 37 -20.80 -18.11 15.27
CA LYS A 37 -20.45 -18.89 14.08
C LYS A 37 -19.93 -18.15 12.83
N GLY A 38 -18.62 -17.92 12.83
CA GLY A 38 -17.81 -17.81 11.61
C GLY A 38 -17.38 -19.20 11.13
N GLN A 39 -17.82 -19.59 9.93
CA GLN A 39 -17.22 -20.66 9.14
C GLN A 39 -15.94 -20.10 8.50
N GLU A 40 -14.79 -20.51 8.99
CA GLU A 40 -13.50 -20.16 8.40
C GLU A 40 -13.11 -21.21 7.35
N GLY A 41 -13.60 -21.00 6.13
CA GLY A 41 -12.82 -21.38 4.96
C GLY A 41 -11.76 -20.31 4.77
N ILE A 42 -10.50 -20.62 5.07
CA ILE A 42 -9.36 -19.74 4.77
C ILE A 42 -9.18 -19.75 3.25
N PHE A 43 -9.98 -18.94 2.55
CA PHE A 43 -9.74 -18.63 1.16
C PHE A 43 -8.64 -17.57 1.12
N ASP A 44 -7.44 -18.01 0.75
CA ASP A 44 -6.29 -17.16 0.47
C ASP A 44 -6.57 -16.29 -0.78
N GLY A 45 -7.34 -15.22 -0.57
CA GLY A 45 -7.47 -14.10 -1.50
C GLY A 45 -6.33 -13.08 -1.33
N GLY A 46 -5.13 -13.53 -0.93
CA GLY A 46 -4.08 -12.72 -0.31
C GLY A 46 -3.57 -11.55 -1.15
N ALA A 47 -3.09 -11.79 -2.38
CA ALA A 47 -2.35 -10.78 -3.15
C ALA A 47 -3.22 -9.69 -3.78
N ALA A 48 -4.35 -10.06 -4.41
CA ALA A 48 -5.28 -9.10 -5.01
C ALA A 48 -5.94 -8.21 -3.95
N SER A 49 -6.14 -8.75 -2.75
CA SER A 49 -6.60 -7.98 -1.59
C SER A 49 -5.51 -7.01 -1.11
N VAL A 50 -4.24 -7.42 -0.99
CA VAL A 50 -3.15 -6.53 -0.55
C VAL A 50 -2.93 -5.35 -1.50
N GLU A 51 -2.95 -5.57 -2.81
CA GLU A 51 -2.75 -4.52 -3.81
C GLU A 51 -3.87 -3.46 -3.78
N LYS A 52 -5.12 -3.89 -3.57
CA LYS A 52 -6.26 -2.96 -3.42
C LYS A 52 -6.13 -2.08 -2.19
N GLN A 53 -5.57 -2.61 -1.10
CA GLN A 53 -5.37 -1.89 0.15
C GLN A 53 -4.25 -0.87 0.01
N ARG A 54 -3.15 -1.25 -0.68
CA ARG A 54 -2.08 -0.34 -1.08
C ARG A 54 -2.61 0.85 -1.88
N GLN A 55 -3.41 0.57 -2.90
CA GLN A 55 -3.99 1.62 -3.75
C GLN A 55 -4.85 2.58 -2.93
N ARG A 56 -5.71 2.06 -2.04
CA ARG A 56 -6.52 2.88 -1.12
C ARG A 56 -5.66 3.72 -0.17
N PHE A 57 -4.58 3.16 0.37
CA PHE A 57 -3.65 3.89 1.23
C PHE A 57 -3.04 5.09 0.50
N ARG A 58 -2.57 4.89 -0.74
CA ARG A 58 -1.96 5.95 -1.57
C ARG A 58 -2.97 6.94 -2.13
N SER A 59 -4.21 6.51 -2.38
CA SER A 59 -5.27 7.35 -2.94
C SER A 59 -6.04 8.13 -1.88
N LEU A 60 -5.83 7.88 -0.59
CA LEU A 60 -6.53 8.58 0.48
C LEU A 60 -6.22 10.08 0.40
N ARG A 61 -7.27 10.90 0.37
CA ARG A 61 -7.18 12.36 0.32
C ARG A 61 -7.81 12.95 1.57
N TYR A 62 -7.29 14.10 1.98
CA TYR A 62 -7.94 14.91 2.99
C TYR A 62 -9.24 15.46 2.42
N GLN A 63 -10.32 15.33 3.16
CA GLN A 63 -11.61 15.93 2.86
C GLN A 63 -11.83 17.05 3.88
N GLU A 64 -12.26 18.22 3.43
CA GLU A 64 -12.45 19.39 4.30
C GLU A 64 -13.44 19.14 5.44
N ALA A 65 -14.40 18.24 5.23
CA ALA A 65 -15.37 17.82 6.24
C ALA A 65 -14.81 16.81 7.27
N SER A 66 -13.65 16.20 7.03
CA SER A 66 -13.06 15.17 7.90
C SER A 66 -12.14 15.78 8.94
N ARG A 67 -12.21 15.27 10.18
CA ARG A 67 -11.26 15.70 11.20
C ARG A 67 -9.87 15.08 10.96
N PRO A 68 -8.76 15.81 11.22
CA PRO A 68 -7.41 15.27 11.03
C PRO A 68 -7.12 13.95 11.75
N TRP A 69 -7.69 13.75 12.95
CA TRP A 69 -7.51 12.49 13.68
C TRP A 69 -8.25 11.31 13.01
N GLU A 70 -9.36 11.56 12.33
CA GLU A 70 -10.09 10.55 11.56
C GLU A 70 -9.28 10.13 10.34
N LEU A 71 -8.65 11.10 9.64
CA LEU A 71 -7.73 10.81 8.54
C LEU A 71 -6.55 9.97 9.03
N CYS A 72 -5.90 10.35 10.14
CA CYS A 72 -4.80 9.59 10.72
C CYS A 72 -5.21 8.17 11.10
N ARG A 73 -6.41 7.98 11.67
CA ARG A 73 -6.96 6.64 11.97
C ARG A 73 -7.11 5.82 10.69
N GLN A 74 -7.74 6.37 9.66
CA GLN A 74 -7.93 5.69 8.37
C GLN A 74 -6.60 5.33 7.70
N LEU A 75 -5.61 6.23 7.74
CA LEU A 75 -4.25 5.94 7.23
C LEU A 75 -3.61 4.77 7.96
N ARG A 76 -3.70 4.73 9.29
CA ARG A 76 -3.15 3.61 10.09
C ARG A 76 -3.83 2.29 9.76
N ASP A 77 -5.15 2.29 9.62
CA ASP A 77 -5.92 1.08 9.31
C ASP A 77 -5.59 0.55 7.91
N LEU A 78 -5.49 1.43 6.91
CA LEU A 78 -5.10 1.07 5.55
C LEU A 78 -3.64 0.58 5.49
N CYS A 79 -2.74 1.24 6.21
CA CYS A 79 -1.33 0.83 6.32
C CYS A 79 -1.21 -0.58 6.90
N ARG A 80 -1.91 -0.87 8.01
CA ARG A 80 -1.94 -2.21 8.60
C ARG A 80 -2.52 -3.26 7.66
N GLN A 81 -3.61 -2.96 6.95
CA GLN A 81 -4.21 -3.90 6.01
C GLN A 81 -3.32 -4.18 4.79
N TRP A 82 -2.53 -3.20 4.36
CA TRP A 82 -1.56 -3.34 3.27
C TRP A 82 -0.31 -4.11 3.73
N LEU A 83 0.38 -3.62 4.77
CA LEU A 83 1.66 -4.17 5.22
C LEU A 83 1.53 -5.40 6.11
N ARG A 84 0.35 -5.66 6.70
CA ARG A 84 0.04 -6.82 7.55
C ARG A 84 1.15 -7.14 8.55
N PRO A 85 1.50 -6.21 9.46
CA PRO A 85 2.58 -6.42 10.44
C PRO A 85 2.37 -7.64 11.34
N GLU A 86 1.16 -8.18 11.43
CA GLU A 86 0.83 -9.42 12.15
C GLU A 86 1.31 -10.68 11.40
N ARG A 87 1.60 -10.56 10.10
CA ARG A 87 2.03 -11.67 9.21
C ARG A 87 3.40 -11.45 8.58
N HIS A 88 3.87 -10.21 8.52
CA HIS A 88 5.13 -9.85 7.88
C HIS A 88 6.17 -9.35 8.89
N THR A 89 7.41 -9.77 8.72
CA THR A 89 8.55 -9.20 9.43
C THR A 89 8.83 -7.77 8.93
N LYS A 90 9.64 -7.03 9.69
CA LYS A 90 10.10 -5.70 9.29
C LYS A 90 10.73 -5.71 7.90
N GLU A 91 11.58 -6.69 7.62
CA GLU A 91 12.30 -6.83 6.36
C GLU A 91 11.33 -7.12 5.21
N GLN A 92 10.32 -7.96 5.42
CA GLN A 92 9.27 -8.21 4.43
C GLN A 92 8.42 -6.96 4.14
N MET A 93 8.10 -6.16 5.17
CA MET A 93 7.40 -4.88 4.97
C MET A 93 8.26 -3.88 4.18
N LEU A 94 9.55 -3.78 4.48
CA LEU A 94 10.48 -2.94 3.73
C LEU A 94 10.60 -3.39 2.27
N GLU A 95 10.65 -4.71 2.04
CA GLU A 95 10.66 -5.29 0.70
C GLU A 95 9.40 -4.90 -0.09
N LEU A 96 8.21 -4.99 0.51
CA LEU A 96 6.95 -4.59 -0.13
C LEU A 96 6.93 -3.11 -0.54
N VAL A 97 7.38 -2.22 0.35
CA VAL A 97 7.46 -0.78 0.06
C VAL A 97 8.52 -0.49 -1.01
N THR A 98 9.66 -1.20 -0.96
CA THR A 98 10.74 -1.05 -1.94
C THR A 98 10.29 -1.53 -3.31
N LEU A 99 9.60 -2.68 -3.38
CA LEU A 99 9.04 -3.22 -4.61
C LEU A 99 8.01 -2.28 -5.22
N GLU A 100 7.11 -1.73 -4.41
CA GLU A 100 6.16 -0.71 -4.87
C GLU A 100 6.90 0.46 -5.53
N GLN A 101 7.90 1.01 -4.84
CA GLN A 101 8.64 2.17 -5.32
C GLN A 101 9.46 1.84 -6.57
N PHE A 102 10.10 0.67 -6.62
CA PHE A 102 10.82 0.18 -7.78
C PHE A 102 9.90 0.12 -9.00
N LEU A 103 8.75 -0.54 -8.86
CA LEU A 103 7.77 -0.64 -9.95
C LEU A 103 7.29 0.74 -10.38
N ALA A 104 7.08 1.68 -9.46
CA ALA A 104 6.64 3.04 -9.77
C ALA A 104 7.66 3.86 -10.60
N LEU A 105 8.95 3.55 -10.48
CA LEU A 105 10.03 4.25 -11.19
C LEU A 105 10.31 3.71 -12.60
N LEU A 106 9.81 2.52 -12.94
CA LEU A 106 10.02 1.92 -14.26
C LEU A 106 9.32 2.73 -15.37
N PRO A 107 9.90 2.82 -16.58
CA PRO A 107 9.23 3.38 -17.76
C PRO A 107 7.89 2.69 -18.04
N PRO A 108 6.88 3.38 -18.60
CA PRO A 108 5.51 2.87 -18.70
C PRO A 108 5.38 1.49 -19.37
N GLU A 109 6.13 1.24 -20.45
CA GLU A 109 6.09 -0.01 -21.21
C GLU A 109 6.66 -1.17 -20.37
N MET A 110 7.83 -0.95 -19.78
CA MET A 110 8.48 -1.92 -18.90
C MET A 110 7.64 -2.16 -17.64
N GLN A 111 7.14 -1.10 -17.03
CA GLN A 111 6.31 -1.14 -15.84
C GLN A 111 5.07 -2.00 -16.07
N SER A 112 4.37 -1.81 -17.19
CA SER A 112 3.18 -2.59 -17.56
C SER A 112 3.52 -4.06 -17.73
N TRP A 113 4.63 -4.36 -18.42
CA TRP A 113 5.10 -5.73 -18.64
C TRP A 113 5.50 -6.42 -17.33
N VAL A 114 6.31 -5.77 -16.49
CA VAL A 114 6.74 -6.31 -15.20
C VAL A 114 5.53 -6.54 -14.28
N ARG A 115 4.59 -5.59 -14.19
CA ARG A 115 3.38 -5.75 -13.36
C ARG A 115 2.44 -6.87 -13.85
N ALA A 116 2.37 -7.12 -15.16
CA ALA A 116 1.59 -8.23 -15.69
C ALA A 116 2.07 -9.59 -15.16
N ASN A 117 3.37 -9.70 -14.86
CA ASN A 117 4.00 -10.89 -14.30
C ASN A 117 3.91 -10.99 -12.76
N ARG A 118 3.29 -9.99 -12.09
CA ARG A 118 3.00 -9.99 -10.64
C ARG A 118 4.19 -10.38 -9.74
N PRO A 119 5.34 -9.68 -9.82
CA PRO A 119 6.45 -9.96 -8.92
C PRO A 119 6.03 -9.73 -7.46
N GLU A 120 6.49 -10.62 -6.58
CA GLU A 120 6.30 -10.55 -5.13
C GLU A 120 7.54 -9.97 -4.43
N THR A 121 8.69 -9.94 -5.12
CA THR A 121 9.96 -9.38 -4.60
C THR A 121 10.63 -8.45 -5.60
N CYS A 122 11.48 -7.56 -5.10
CA CYS A 122 12.34 -6.71 -5.92
C CYS A 122 13.24 -7.54 -6.82
N ALA A 123 13.79 -8.64 -6.31
CA ALA A 123 14.63 -9.54 -7.10
C ALA A 123 13.88 -10.09 -8.32
N GLN A 124 12.64 -10.56 -8.15
CA GLN A 124 11.80 -10.99 -9.27
C GLN A 124 11.52 -9.85 -10.24
N ALA A 125 11.19 -8.66 -9.73
CA ALA A 125 10.90 -7.50 -10.55
C ALA A 125 12.12 -7.03 -11.37
N VAL A 126 13.34 -7.12 -10.81
CA VAL A 126 14.60 -6.81 -11.49
C VAL A 126 14.86 -7.82 -12.60
N THR A 127 14.77 -9.11 -12.32
CA THR A 127 14.94 -10.17 -13.35
C THR A 127 13.98 -9.96 -14.53
N LEU A 128 12.73 -9.61 -14.23
CA LEU A 128 11.73 -9.28 -15.25
C LEU A 128 12.12 -8.02 -16.05
N ALA A 129 12.52 -6.95 -15.38
CA ALA A 129 12.94 -5.70 -16.03
C ALA A 129 14.17 -5.91 -16.94
N GLU A 130 15.14 -6.69 -16.50
CA GLU A 130 16.33 -7.06 -17.29
C GLU A 130 15.94 -7.90 -18.52
N GLY A 131 15.05 -8.88 -18.35
CA GLY A 131 14.51 -9.67 -19.45
C GLY A 131 13.83 -8.80 -20.52
N PHE A 132 13.05 -7.80 -20.10
CA PHE A 132 12.41 -6.83 -21.00
C PHE A 132 13.45 -6.00 -21.78
N LEU A 133 14.55 -5.59 -21.14
CA LEU A 133 15.64 -4.86 -21.82
C LEU A 133 16.36 -5.72 -22.86
N LEU A 134 16.57 -7.00 -22.57
CA LEU A 134 17.19 -7.94 -23.51
C LEU A 134 16.32 -8.11 -24.76
N GLN A 135 15.02 -8.35 -24.57
CA GLN A 135 14.06 -8.46 -25.66
C GLN A 135 14.02 -7.19 -26.53
N GLN A 136 14.06 -6.00 -25.93
CA GLN A 136 14.12 -4.75 -26.69
C GLN A 136 15.42 -4.59 -27.48
N ARG A 137 16.54 -5.10 -26.97
CA ARG A 137 17.82 -5.06 -27.68
C ARG A 137 17.82 -5.99 -28.89
N GLU A 138 17.29 -7.20 -28.73
CA GLU A 138 17.14 -8.17 -29.82
C GLU A 138 16.20 -7.64 -30.90
N ALA A 139 15.05 -7.08 -30.51
CA ALA A 139 14.09 -6.47 -31.43
C ALA A 139 14.67 -5.29 -32.23
N LYS A 140 15.59 -4.51 -31.63
CA LYS A 140 16.31 -3.42 -32.32
C LYS A 140 17.51 -3.91 -33.12
N GLY A 141 18.03 -5.10 -32.84
CA GLY A 141 19.16 -5.72 -33.55
C GLY A 141 18.75 -6.56 -34.75
N TRP A 142 17.46 -6.83 -34.93
CA TRP A 142 16.92 -7.50 -36.11
C TRP A 142 16.48 -6.45 -37.13
N ASP A 143 17.39 -6.11 -38.03
CA ASP A 143 17.08 -5.41 -39.28
C ASP A 143 17.16 -6.43 -40.44
N PRO A 144 16.05 -7.09 -40.82
CA PRO A 144 16.09 -8.18 -41.82
C PRO A 144 16.33 -7.71 -43.25
N GLN A 145 16.63 -6.43 -43.51
CA GLN A 145 16.71 -5.88 -44.88
C GLN A 145 18.09 -5.34 -45.30
N VAL A 146 19.11 -5.30 -44.45
CA VAL A 146 20.43 -4.72 -44.81
C VAL A 146 21.50 -5.75 -45.21
N SER A 147 21.20 -7.05 -45.24
CA SER A 147 22.16 -8.09 -45.63
C SER A 147 21.84 -8.83 -46.93
N LEU A 148 21.10 -8.21 -47.86
CA LEU A 148 20.84 -8.78 -49.18
C LEU A 148 21.10 -7.79 -50.33
N VAL A 149 22.23 -7.06 -50.29
CA VAL A 149 22.74 -6.29 -51.45
C VAL A 149 24.27 -6.42 -51.60
N LEU A 150 24.84 -7.56 -51.21
CA LEU A 150 26.27 -7.87 -51.45
C LEU A 150 26.49 -9.34 -51.83
N LEU A 151 25.74 -9.82 -52.82
CA LEU A 151 26.12 -10.94 -53.70
C LEU A 151 25.69 -10.58 -55.12
#